data_AF-A0A2V1EFI2-F1
#
_entry.id   AF-A0A2V1EFI2-F1
#
_cell.length_a   1.000
_cell.length_b   1.000
_cell.length_c   1.000
_cell.angle_alpha   90.00
_cell.angle_beta   90.00
_cell.angle_gamma   90.00
#
_symmetry.space_group_name_H-M   'P 1'
#
loop_
_entity.id
_entity.type
_entity.pdbx_description
1 polymer ?
#
loop_
_entity_poly.entity_id
_entity_poly.type
_entity_poly.pdbx_seq_one_letter_code
_entity_poly.pdbx_strand_id
1 'polypeptide(L)'
;MEYVRGDRFGPDFTQRRAHSLHRFLKRMTLHPVLRRAALLISFLESPDWNQHMKGRSSRSTSASDQTGGSGGIVDAIAESFVNTFTKVHKPDKRFIEVNERANKLTEDLSNVEKVVVRVARRQGDLEQDYGDLATQCQKLITLEPGVEGPLTSFASSVATTAQGFKTLRDNTDQNYLTSLRDMDAFVNALKTLLRTRETKQLDFEALTDYLAKSAADRDSLASQHGAGLGASGFLRSKVEDFRGIDHEQARRQRVRKLEVEIERLTGEVESAKKATEAFDEHTVKEVADFERIKAAEFKDTLGELADAHVDFFQGTIETWETFLEDMQRQEDARRKAAAESSAEASQQQAAAENNNNNNNTAAAASAAAAS
;
A
#
# COMPACT_ATOMS: atom_id res chain seq x y z
N MET A 1 -20.35 -20.90 -8.64
CA MET A 1 -20.66 -19.83 -7.66
C MET A 1 -19.37 -19.29 -7.03
N GLU A 2 -18.35 -19.01 -7.85
CA GLU A 2 -17.00 -18.63 -7.41
C GLU A 2 -16.67 -17.16 -7.74
N TYR A 3 -17.48 -16.53 -8.61
CA TYR A 3 -17.22 -15.19 -9.14
C TYR A 3 -17.80 -14.03 -8.31
N VAL A 4 -18.52 -14.29 -7.22
CA VAL A 4 -19.23 -13.22 -6.47
C VAL A 4 -18.58 -12.89 -5.11
N ARG A 5 -17.69 -13.76 -4.63
CA ARG A 5 -16.85 -13.50 -3.46
C ARG A 5 -15.49 -14.09 -3.76
N GLY A 6 -14.62 -13.30 -4.41
CA GLY A 6 -13.30 -13.71 -4.87
C GLY A 6 -12.59 -14.65 -3.89
N ASP A 7 -11.76 -15.52 -4.44
CA ASP A 7 -11.09 -16.60 -3.71
C ASP A 7 -10.22 -16.04 -2.57
N ARG A 8 -10.85 -15.93 -1.38
CA ARG A 8 -10.28 -15.35 -0.14
C ARG A 8 -9.20 -16.22 0.48
N PHE A 9 -8.95 -17.41 -0.08
CA PHE A 9 -7.89 -18.31 0.33
C PHE A 9 -7.05 -18.76 -0.86
N GLY A 10 -7.24 -18.14 -2.03
CA GLY A 10 -6.42 -18.38 -3.20
C GLY A 10 -4.97 -17.97 -2.97
N PRO A 11 -4.04 -18.54 -3.75
CA PRO A 11 -2.62 -18.20 -3.66
C PRO A 11 -2.40 -16.70 -3.84
N ASP A 12 -3.04 -16.08 -4.84
CA ASP A 12 -2.89 -14.65 -5.11
C ASP A 12 -3.36 -13.76 -3.96
N PHE A 13 -4.50 -14.08 -3.36
CA PHE A 13 -5.01 -13.33 -2.21
C PHE A 13 -4.06 -13.46 -1.01
N THR A 14 -3.61 -14.69 -0.74
CA THR A 14 -2.73 -14.98 0.39
C THR A 14 -1.37 -14.31 0.22
N GLN A 15 -0.82 -14.27 -1.00
CA GLN A 15 0.44 -13.60 -1.29
C GLN A 15 0.34 -12.08 -1.12
N ARG A 16 -0.70 -11.43 -1.68
CA ARG A 16 -0.92 -9.99 -1.45
C ARG A 16 -1.02 -9.67 0.03
N ARG A 17 -1.76 -10.51 0.79
CA ARG A 17 -1.88 -10.35 2.24
C ARG A 17 -0.55 -10.52 2.96
N ALA A 18 0.29 -11.47 2.53
CA ALA A 18 1.63 -11.66 3.09
C ALA A 18 2.50 -10.41 2.86
N HIS A 19 2.49 -9.84 1.65
CA HIS A 19 3.19 -8.59 1.34
C HIS A 19 2.69 -7.41 2.21
N SER A 20 1.37 -7.22 2.31
CA SER A 20 0.80 -6.17 3.17
C SER A 20 1.16 -6.36 4.63
N LEU A 21 1.12 -7.60 5.15
CA LEU A 21 1.51 -7.90 6.53
C LEU A 21 3.00 -7.63 6.77
N HIS A 22 3.86 -8.02 5.84
CA HIS A 22 5.29 -7.73 5.91
C HIS A 22 5.55 -6.22 6.00
N ARG A 23 4.95 -5.43 5.09
CA ARG A 23 5.06 -3.96 5.11
C ARG A 23 4.52 -3.37 6.41
N PHE A 24 3.37 -3.84 6.88
CA PHE A 24 2.79 -3.40 8.15
C PHE A 24 3.74 -3.64 9.33
N LEU A 25 4.30 -4.84 9.47
CA LEU A 25 5.27 -5.16 10.51
C LEU A 25 6.56 -4.34 10.37
N LYS A 26 7.04 -4.12 9.14
CA LYS A 26 8.20 -3.27 8.87
C LYS A 26 7.97 -1.82 9.33
N ARG A 27 6.79 -1.25 9.04
CA ARG A 27 6.41 0.09 9.56
C ARG A 27 6.44 0.13 11.08
N MET A 28 5.87 -0.88 11.75
CA MET A 28 5.86 -0.96 13.21
C MET A 28 7.27 -1.02 13.81
N THR A 29 8.17 -1.80 13.20
CA THR A 29 9.56 -1.94 13.67
C THR A 29 10.41 -0.70 13.40
N LEU A 30 10.12 0.04 12.34
CA LEU A 30 10.78 1.32 12.05
C LEU A 30 10.28 2.46 12.96
N HIS A 31 9.07 2.36 13.51
CA HIS A 31 8.49 3.39 14.37
C HIS A 31 9.07 3.35 15.80
N PRO A 32 9.58 4.47 16.35
CA PRO A 32 10.34 4.48 17.61
C PRO A 32 9.52 4.08 18.85
N VAL A 33 8.23 4.38 18.89
CA VAL A 33 7.30 3.95 19.96
C VAL A 33 6.78 2.54 19.72
N LEU A 34 6.13 2.27 18.58
CA LEU A 34 5.46 0.98 18.29
C LEU A 34 6.41 -0.23 18.36
N ARG A 35 7.67 -0.10 17.93
CA ARG A 35 8.66 -1.19 18.01
C ARG A 35 8.92 -1.70 19.43
N ARG A 36 8.64 -0.88 20.45
CA ARG A 36 8.81 -1.20 21.88
C ARG A 36 7.49 -1.57 22.55
N ALA A 37 6.37 -1.60 21.80
CA ALA A 37 5.07 -1.91 22.37
C ALA A 37 5.04 -3.37 22.84
N ALA A 38 4.77 -3.60 24.13
CA ALA A 38 4.68 -4.94 24.71
C ALA A 38 3.66 -5.83 23.98
N LEU A 39 2.61 -5.24 23.41
CA LEU A 39 1.63 -5.95 22.60
C LEU A 39 2.23 -6.51 21.30
N LEU A 40 3.07 -5.73 20.61
CA LEU A 40 3.75 -6.16 19.39
C LEU A 40 4.76 -7.27 19.71
N ILE A 41 5.57 -7.08 20.75
CA ILE A 41 6.56 -8.08 21.18
C ILE A 41 5.86 -9.40 21.50
N SER A 42 4.79 -9.35 22.31
CA SER A 42 3.98 -10.53 22.61
C SER A 42 3.31 -11.14 21.39
N PHE A 43 2.87 -10.33 20.41
CA PHE A 43 2.31 -10.83 19.16
C PHE A 43 3.32 -11.64 18.34
N LEU A 44 4.59 -11.20 18.33
CA LEU A 44 5.66 -11.84 17.56
C LEU A 44 6.27 -13.06 18.25
N GLU A 45 6.31 -13.06 19.59
CA GLU A 45 7.00 -14.10 20.37
C GLU A 45 6.05 -15.18 20.91
N SER A 46 4.75 -14.90 21.05
CA SER A 46 3.81 -15.84 21.65
C SER A 46 3.25 -16.83 20.62
N PRO A 47 3.39 -18.15 20.83
CA PRO A 47 2.71 -19.15 20.01
C PRO A 47 1.19 -19.18 20.25
N ASP A 48 0.70 -18.59 21.36
CA ASP A 48 -0.70 -18.63 21.80
C ASP A 48 -1.34 -17.23 21.85
N TRP A 49 -1.20 -16.45 20.78
CA TRP A 49 -1.76 -15.09 20.67
C TRP A 49 -3.25 -15.00 21.09
N ASN A 50 -4.07 -15.94 20.61
CA ASN A 50 -5.50 -15.94 20.88
C ASN A 50 -5.83 -16.12 22.37
N GLN A 51 -5.02 -16.87 23.11
CA GLN A 51 -5.19 -17.05 24.55
C GLN A 51 -4.75 -15.79 25.30
N HIS A 52 -3.64 -15.19 24.87
CA HIS A 52 -3.13 -13.94 25.43
C HIS A 52 -4.14 -12.79 25.29
N MET A 53 -4.81 -12.68 24.14
CA MET A 53 -5.83 -11.64 23.92
C MET A 53 -7.09 -11.86 24.75
N LYS A 54 -7.55 -13.11 24.90
CA LYS A 54 -8.67 -13.45 25.79
C LYS A 54 -8.39 -13.05 27.25
N GLY A 55 -7.15 -13.25 27.71
CA GLY A 55 -6.71 -12.83 29.04
C GLY A 55 -6.64 -11.30 29.22
N ARG A 56 -6.38 -10.54 28.14
CA ARG A 56 -6.37 -9.07 28.15
C ARG A 56 -7.77 -8.45 28.22
N SER A 57 -8.75 -8.96 27.46
CA SER A 57 -10.14 -8.45 27.53
C SER A 57 -10.75 -8.58 28.92
N SER A 58 -10.29 -9.54 29.74
CA SER A 58 -10.69 -9.69 31.14
C SER A 58 -10.03 -8.67 32.10
N ARG A 59 -8.90 -8.05 31.73
CA ARG A 59 -8.17 -7.09 32.58
C ARG A 59 -8.42 -5.63 32.19
N SER A 60 -8.90 -5.38 30.97
CA SER A 60 -9.23 -4.03 30.49
C SER A 60 -10.45 -3.41 31.19
N THR A 61 -11.23 -4.19 31.93
CA THR A 61 -12.38 -3.71 32.72
C THR A 61 -11.99 -3.18 34.11
N SER A 62 -10.70 -3.14 34.47
CA SER A 62 -10.27 -2.76 35.83
C SER A 62 -9.13 -1.75 35.92
N ALA A 63 -8.62 -1.22 34.80
CA ALA A 63 -7.64 -0.15 34.81
C ALA A 63 -7.97 0.88 33.73
N SER A 64 -8.58 1.99 34.18
CA SER A 64 -8.66 3.28 33.49
C SER A 64 -9.14 3.25 32.03
N ASP A 65 -10.46 3.18 31.82
CA ASP A 65 -11.15 4.09 30.90
C ASP A 65 -12.67 3.94 31.05
N GLN A 66 -13.33 4.93 31.66
CA GLN A 66 -14.77 5.12 31.52
C GLN A 66 -15.08 5.72 30.13
N THR A 67 -14.62 5.07 29.05
CA THR A 67 -15.01 5.43 27.66
C THR A 67 -14.96 4.25 26.68
N GLY A 68 -14.58 3.05 27.10
CA GLY A 68 -14.19 1.97 26.16
C GLY A 68 -15.10 0.74 26.13
N GLY A 69 -16.41 0.88 25.87
CA GLY A 69 -17.33 -0.25 25.73
C GLY A 69 -18.25 -0.12 24.52
N SER A 70 -17.81 -0.61 23.35
CA SER A 70 -18.59 -0.88 22.11
C SER A 70 -19.61 0.15 21.58
N GLY A 71 -19.76 1.32 22.20
CA GLY A 71 -20.59 2.45 21.78
C GLY A 71 -19.79 3.74 21.50
N GLY A 72 -18.52 3.81 21.91
CA GLY A 72 -17.70 5.02 21.82
C GLY A 72 -17.27 5.44 20.42
N ILE A 73 -17.26 4.54 19.43
CA ILE A 73 -16.91 4.91 18.04
C ILE A 73 -18.08 5.64 17.39
N VAL A 74 -19.32 5.25 17.70
CA VAL A 74 -20.52 5.88 17.14
C VAL A 74 -20.78 7.23 17.82
N ASP A 75 -20.53 7.33 19.13
CA ASP A 75 -20.57 8.61 19.88
C ASP A 75 -19.45 9.56 19.44
N ALA A 76 -18.21 9.10 19.30
CA ALA A 76 -17.12 9.95 18.79
C ALA A 76 -17.33 10.39 17.32
N ILE A 77 -18.00 9.57 16.52
CA ILE A 77 -18.42 9.94 15.16
C ILE A 77 -19.57 10.97 15.21
N ALA A 78 -20.55 10.78 16.10
CA ALA A 78 -21.66 11.71 16.28
C ALA A 78 -21.19 13.08 16.81
N GLU A 79 -20.30 13.11 17.80
CA GLU A 79 -19.64 14.33 18.28
C GLU A 79 -18.77 14.97 17.20
N SER A 80 -18.05 14.16 16.40
CA SER A 80 -17.31 14.67 15.24
C SER A 80 -18.23 15.33 14.21
N PHE A 81 -19.45 14.82 13.97
CA PHE A 81 -20.40 15.41 13.03
C PHE A 81 -20.94 16.78 13.49
N VAL A 82 -21.13 16.98 14.80
CA VAL A 82 -21.57 18.28 15.36
C VAL A 82 -20.49 19.35 15.19
N ASN A 83 -19.22 18.97 15.28
CA ASN A 83 -18.07 19.86 15.11
C ASN A 83 -17.53 19.93 13.66
N THR A 84 -18.06 19.16 12.71
CA THR A 84 -17.54 19.13 11.31
C THR A 84 -17.83 20.42 10.53
N PHE A 85 -18.80 21.25 10.97
CA PHE A 85 -19.16 22.50 10.30
C PHE A 85 -18.56 23.77 10.94
N THR A 86 -17.89 23.64 12.09
CA THR A 86 -17.17 24.75 12.73
C THR A 86 -15.71 24.72 12.29
N LYS A 87 -15.23 25.84 11.73
CA LYS A 87 -13.82 25.97 11.34
C LYS A 87 -13.01 26.40 12.55
N VAL A 88 -11.87 25.75 12.75
CA VAL A 88 -10.85 26.15 13.72
C VAL A 88 -10.52 27.63 13.53
N HIS A 89 -10.58 28.41 14.61
CA HIS A 89 -10.44 29.86 14.55
C HIS A 89 -9.00 30.28 14.21
N LYS A 90 -8.01 29.48 14.62
CA LYS A 90 -6.59 29.67 14.28
C LYS A 90 -5.95 28.37 13.80
N PRO A 91 -6.11 28.01 12.51
CA PRO A 91 -5.49 26.82 11.99
C PRO A 91 -3.97 27.02 11.90
N ASP A 92 -3.21 26.04 12.38
CA ASP A 92 -1.75 26.05 12.26
C ASP A 92 -1.36 25.68 10.82
N LYS A 93 -0.61 26.57 10.18
CA LYS A 93 -0.13 26.43 8.80
C LYS A 93 0.65 25.12 8.60
N ARG A 94 1.38 24.64 9.62
CA ARG A 94 2.16 23.41 9.53
C ARG A 94 1.28 22.20 9.23
N PHE A 95 0.14 22.07 9.92
CA PHE A 95 -0.77 20.95 9.72
C PHE A 95 -1.59 21.08 8.43
N ILE A 96 -1.91 22.31 8.01
CA ILE A 96 -2.50 22.55 6.68
C ILE A 96 -1.57 22.03 5.58
N GLU A 97 -0.29 22.42 5.60
CA GLU A 97 0.69 21.98 4.61
C GLU A 97 0.86 20.46 4.60
N VAL A 98 0.88 19.81 5.77
CA VAL A 98 0.95 18.35 5.86
C VAL A 98 -0.31 17.71 5.28
N ASN A 99 -1.49 18.23 5.57
CA ASN A 99 -2.75 17.70 5.04
C ASN A 99 -2.83 17.86 3.51
N GLU A 100 -2.40 19.02 2.98
CA GLU A 100 -2.32 19.24 1.53
C GLU A 100 -1.35 18.27 0.85
N ARG A 101 -0.16 18.05 1.45
CA ARG A 101 0.80 17.05 0.96
C ARG A 101 0.24 15.63 1.02
N ALA A 102 -0.47 15.28 2.08
CA ALA A 102 -1.13 13.98 2.22
C ALA A 102 -2.23 13.78 1.15
N ASN A 103 -3.06 14.79 0.90
CA ASN A 103 -4.08 14.73 -0.14
C ASN A 103 -3.47 14.60 -1.54
N LYS A 104 -2.42 15.37 -1.83
CA LYS A 104 -1.68 15.26 -3.09
C LYS A 104 -1.07 13.86 -3.25
N LEU A 105 -0.47 13.32 -2.18
CA LEU A 105 0.11 11.98 -2.21
C LEU A 105 -0.94 10.90 -2.50
N THR A 106 -2.13 10.97 -1.90
CA THR A 106 -3.24 10.06 -2.22
C THR A 106 -3.67 10.16 -3.70
N GLU A 107 -3.74 11.38 -4.26
CA GLU A 107 -4.04 11.57 -5.68
C GLU A 107 -2.96 10.97 -6.58
N ASP A 108 -1.69 11.26 -6.28
CA ASP A 108 -0.54 10.74 -7.01
C ASP A 108 -0.51 9.20 -6.95
N LEU A 109 -0.69 8.61 -5.77
CA LEU A 109 -0.78 7.16 -5.57
C LEU A 109 -1.92 6.54 -6.39
N SER A 110 -3.11 7.16 -6.41
CA SER A 110 -4.24 6.69 -7.21
C SER A 110 -3.95 6.74 -8.71
N ASN A 111 -3.25 7.78 -9.16
CA ASN A 111 -2.85 7.92 -10.56
C ASN A 111 -1.82 6.86 -10.95
N VAL A 112 -0.81 6.63 -10.11
CA VAL A 112 0.20 5.57 -10.31
C VAL A 112 -0.48 4.20 -10.29
N GLU A 113 -1.38 3.93 -9.34
CA GLU A 113 -2.11 2.66 -9.24
C GLU A 113 -2.82 2.32 -10.56
N LYS A 114 -3.56 3.28 -11.14
CA LYS A 114 -4.26 3.08 -12.42
C LYS A 114 -3.31 2.78 -13.57
N VAL A 115 -2.11 3.38 -13.58
CA VAL A 115 -1.08 3.09 -14.58
C VAL A 115 -0.54 1.67 -14.37
N VAL A 116 -0.19 1.30 -13.14
CA VAL A 116 0.38 0.01 -12.79
C VAL A 116 -0.60 -1.14 -13.07
N VAL A 117 -1.89 -0.97 -12.80
CA VAL A 117 -2.93 -1.96 -13.19
C VAL A 117 -2.91 -2.20 -14.70
N ARG A 118 -2.75 -1.15 -15.51
CA ARG A 118 -2.65 -1.29 -16.97
C ARG A 118 -1.35 -1.97 -17.38
N VAL A 119 -0.23 -1.66 -16.74
CA VAL A 119 1.06 -2.32 -16.99
C VAL A 119 0.97 -3.82 -16.67
N ALA A 120 0.46 -4.20 -15.50
CA ALA A 120 0.25 -5.59 -15.12
C ALA A 120 -0.65 -6.32 -16.13
N ARG A 121 -1.74 -5.69 -16.57
CA ARG A 121 -2.58 -6.25 -17.63
C ARG A 121 -1.80 -6.48 -18.93
N ARG A 122 -0.99 -5.51 -19.36
CA ARG A 122 -0.16 -5.64 -20.57
C ARG A 122 0.90 -6.72 -20.45
N GLN A 123 1.52 -6.88 -19.29
CA GLN A 123 2.44 -7.98 -19.02
C GLN A 123 1.72 -9.34 -19.12
N GLY A 124 0.47 -9.43 -18.67
CA GLY A 124 -0.38 -10.63 -18.85
C GLY A 124 -0.80 -10.88 -20.30
N ASP A 125 -1.12 -9.83 -21.06
CA ASP A 125 -1.38 -9.96 -22.50
C ASP A 125 -0.13 -10.54 -23.21
N LEU A 126 1.07 -10.03 -22.89
CA LEU A 126 2.34 -10.52 -23.45
C LEU A 126 2.67 -11.95 -23.01
N GLU A 127 2.47 -12.29 -21.74
CA GLU A 127 2.58 -13.67 -21.25
C GLU A 127 1.76 -14.63 -22.14
N GLN A 128 0.50 -14.29 -22.38
CA GLN A 128 -0.41 -15.11 -23.18
C GLN A 128 0.05 -15.19 -24.65
N ASP A 129 0.38 -14.06 -25.28
CA ASP A 129 0.80 -14.01 -26.68
C ASP A 129 2.07 -14.85 -26.94
N TYR A 130 3.07 -14.76 -26.05
CA TYR A 130 4.29 -15.58 -26.14
C TYR A 130 3.98 -17.06 -25.88
N GLY A 131 3.13 -17.38 -24.89
CA GLY A 131 2.72 -18.75 -24.62
C GLY A 131 1.99 -19.40 -25.80
N ASP A 132 1.10 -18.65 -26.45
CA ASP A 132 0.39 -19.11 -27.64
C ASP A 132 1.35 -19.29 -28.81
N LEU A 133 2.29 -18.37 -29.04
CA LEU A 133 3.31 -18.49 -30.07
C LEU A 133 4.15 -19.76 -29.89
N ALA A 134 4.65 -20.03 -28.68
CA ALA A 134 5.39 -21.25 -28.37
C ALA A 134 4.56 -22.50 -28.68
N THR A 135 3.28 -22.49 -28.30
CA THR A 135 2.35 -23.60 -28.56
C THR A 135 2.12 -23.83 -30.06
N GLN A 136 1.99 -22.76 -30.86
CA GLN A 136 1.84 -22.90 -32.31
C GLN A 136 3.11 -23.41 -32.98
N CYS A 137 4.30 -22.95 -32.55
CA CYS A 137 5.57 -23.48 -33.02
C CYS A 137 5.68 -24.98 -32.73
N GLN A 138 5.26 -25.43 -31.53
CA GLN A 138 5.28 -26.85 -31.19
C GLN A 138 4.36 -27.69 -32.10
N LYS A 139 3.21 -27.15 -32.50
CA LYS A 139 2.30 -27.82 -33.46
C LYS A 139 2.90 -27.89 -34.86
N LEU A 140 3.65 -26.88 -35.27
CA LEU A 140 4.28 -26.84 -36.61
C LEU A 140 5.41 -27.88 -36.74
N ILE A 141 6.09 -28.23 -35.64
CA ILE A 141 7.11 -29.29 -35.60
C ILE A 141 6.55 -30.62 -36.14
N THR A 142 5.29 -30.96 -35.83
CA THR A 142 4.69 -32.22 -36.27
C THR A 142 4.39 -32.25 -37.77
N LEU A 143 4.33 -31.08 -38.41
CA LEU A 143 4.06 -30.92 -39.84
C LEU A 143 5.35 -30.87 -40.67
N GLU A 144 6.44 -30.35 -40.10
CA GLU A 144 7.70 -30.10 -40.81
C GLU A 144 8.92 -30.67 -40.04
N PRO A 145 9.21 -31.98 -40.18
CA PRO A 145 10.31 -32.64 -39.46
C PRO A 145 11.70 -32.07 -39.78
N GLY A 146 11.89 -31.44 -40.96
CA GLY A 146 13.18 -30.88 -41.39
C GLY A 146 13.68 -29.71 -40.54
N VAL A 147 12.77 -29.04 -39.82
CA VAL A 147 13.08 -27.89 -38.95
C VAL A 147 12.81 -28.19 -37.48
N GLU A 148 12.57 -29.45 -37.11
CA GLU A 148 12.19 -29.87 -35.75
C GLU A 148 13.17 -29.34 -34.69
N GLY A 149 14.47 -29.54 -34.85
CA GLY A 149 15.49 -29.10 -33.87
C GLY A 149 15.46 -27.59 -33.62
N PRO A 150 15.67 -26.74 -34.65
CA PRO A 150 15.60 -25.29 -34.53
C PRO A 150 14.27 -24.78 -33.96
N LEU A 151 13.17 -25.35 -34.43
CA LEU A 151 11.84 -24.91 -34.04
C LEU A 151 11.49 -25.32 -32.60
N THR A 152 12.00 -26.47 -32.12
CA THR A 152 11.89 -26.89 -30.71
C THR A 152 12.64 -25.93 -29.80
N SER A 153 13.89 -25.60 -30.14
CA SER A 153 14.71 -24.67 -29.36
C SER A 153 14.08 -23.26 -29.33
N PHE A 154 13.54 -22.80 -30.46
CA PHE A 154 12.81 -21.54 -30.54
C PHE A 154 11.55 -21.55 -29.67
N ALA A 155 10.70 -22.58 -29.81
CA ALA A 155 9.47 -22.70 -29.03
C ALA A 155 9.76 -22.72 -27.52
N SER A 156 10.80 -23.43 -27.08
CA SER A 156 11.24 -23.46 -25.68
C SER A 156 11.73 -22.10 -25.17
N SER A 157 12.46 -21.35 -26.00
CA SER A 157 12.95 -20.00 -25.66
C SER A 157 11.81 -18.99 -25.54
N VAL A 158 10.84 -19.06 -26.45
CA VAL A 158 9.61 -18.25 -26.40
C VAL A 158 8.78 -18.60 -25.16
N ALA A 159 8.61 -19.89 -24.84
CA ALA A 159 7.90 -20.33 -23.64
C ALA A 159 8.59 -19.86 -22.35
N THR A 160 9.91 -19.87 -22.32
CA THR A 160 10.70 -19.33 -21.19
C THR A 160 10.49 -17.83 -21.04
N THR A 161 10.47 -17.09 -22.14
CA THR A 161 10.15 -15.65 -22.14
C THR A 161 8.72 -15.39 -21.62
N ALA A 162 7.73 -16.21 -22.02
CA ALA A 162 6.37 -16.14 -21.51
C ALA A 162 6.31 -16.31 -19.98
N GLN A 163 7.03 -17.30 -19.44
CA GLN A 163 7.14 -17.52 -18.01
C GLN A 163 7.85 -16.36 -17.28
N GLY A 164 8.81 -15.70 -17.94
CA GLY A 164 9.41 -14.46 -17.48
C GLY A 164 8.36 -13.34 -17.33
N PHE A 165 7.53 -13.12 -18.35
CA PHE A 165 6.44 -12.14 -18.30
C PHE A 165 5.44 -12.44 -17.17
N LYS A 166 5.09 -13.72 -16.98
CA LYS A 166 4.24 -14.15 -15.86
C LYS A 166 4.83 -13.75 -14.51
N THR A 167 6.11 -14.04 -14.29
CA THR A 167 6.80 -13.73 -13.03
C THR A 167 6.86 -12.22 -12.79
N LEU A 168 7.18 -11.45 -13.83
CA LEU A 168 7.20 -9.98 -13.77
C LEU A 168 5.80 -9.39 -13.48
N ARG A 169 4.77 -9.95 -14.14
CA ARG A 169 3.37 -9.58 -13.91
C ARG A 169 2.95 -9.86 -12.47
N ASP A 170 3.25 -11.05 -11.96
CA ASP A 170 2.88 -11.46 -10.61
C ASP A 170 3.59 -10.57 -9.57
N ASN A 171 4.87 -10.20 -9.77
CA ASN A 171 5.53 -9.21 -8.91
C ASN A 171 4.87 -7.82 -8.98
N THR A 172 4.62 -7.33 -10.20
CA THR A 172 4.01 -6.01 -10.43
C THR A 172 2.63 -5.91 -9.78
N ASP A 173 1.81 -6.95 -9.93
CA ASP A 173 0.43 -7.00 -9.44
C ASP A 173 0.34 -7.36 -7.95
N GLN A 174 1.05 -8.39 -7.50
CA GLN A 174 0.93 -8.88 -6.12
C GLN A 174 1.75 -8.05 -5.13
N ASN A 175 2.94 -7.59 -5.51
CA ASN A 175 3.82 -6.82 -4.62
C ASN A 175 3.64 -5.31 -4.82
N TYR A 176 4.02 -4.78 -5.98
CA TYR A 176 4.13 -3.33 -6.19
C TYR A 176 2.77 -2.62 -6.18
N LEU A 177 1.77 -3.13 -6.91
CA LEU A 177 0.42 -2.57 -6.88
C LEU A 177 -0.18 -2.60 -5.47
N THR A 178 -0.01 -3.71 -4.75
CA THR A 178 -0.43 -3.81 -3.34
C THR A 178 0.29 -2.79 -2.46
N SER A 179 1.56 -2.47 -2.76
CA SER A 179 2.35 -1.48 -2.01
C SER A 179 1.76 -0.08 -2.10
N LEU A 180 1.23 0.30 -3.26
CA LEU A 180 0.60 1.61 -3.47
C LEU A 180 -0.66 1.72 -2.61
N ARG A 181 -1.46 0.65 -2.56
CA ARG A 181 -2.67 0.58 -1.72
C ARG A 181 -2.34 0.59 -0.23
N ASP A 182 -1.32 -0.16 0.17
CA ASP A 182 -0.83 -0.18 1.56
C ASP A 182 -0.31 1.20 1.97
N MET A 183 0.35 1.92 1.07
CA MET A 183 0.83 3.29 1.29
C MET A 183 -0.34 4.26 1.44
N ASP A 184 -1.35 4.21 0.56
CA ASP A 184 -2.55 5.05 0.69
C ASP A 184 -3.26 4.83 2.02
N ALA A 185 -3.37 3.56 2.48
CA ALA A 185 -3.89 3.26 3.81
C ALA A 185 -3.05 3.91 4.94
N PHE A 186 -1.73 3.99 4.78
CA PHE A 186 -0.85 4.68 5.74
C PHE A 186 -1.03 6.20 5.70
N VAL A 187 -1.17 6.79 4.52
CA VAL A 187 -1.53 8.22 4.36
C VAL A 187 -2.87 8.50 5.04
N ASN A 188 -3.85 7.62 4.90
CA ASN A 188 -5.16 7.76 5.55
C ASN A 188 -5.08 7.68 7.08
N ALA A 189 -4.15 6.90 7.64
CA ALA A 189 -3.87 6.91 9.08
C ALA A 189 -3.33 8.27 9.54
N LEU A 190 -2.42 8.88 8.78
CA LEU A 190 -1.94 10.25 9.03
C LEU A 190 -3.06 11.29 8.94
N LYS A 191 -3.92 11.21 7.91
CA LYS A 191 -5.07 12.10 7.77
C LYS A 191 -6.05 11.98 8.94
N THR A 192 -6.24 10.76 9.43
CA THR A 192 -7.07 10.50 10.63
C THR A 192 -6.46 11.16 11.87
N LEU A 193 -5.15 11.08 12.06
CA LEU A 193 -4.43 11.78 13.14
C LEU A 193 -4.64 13.30 13.06
N LEU A 194 -4.49 13.90 11.87
CA LEU A 194 -4.71 15.33 11.67
C LEU A 194 -6.16 15.74 11.96
N ARG A 195 -7.14 14.93 11.56
CA ARG A 195 -8.55 15.17 11.89
C ARG A 195 -8.80 15.09 13.40
N THR A 196 -8.23 14.10 14.09
CA THR A 196 -8.33 14.01 15.56
C THR A 196 -7.70 15.22 16.24
N ARG A 197 -6.60 15.74 15.69
CA ARG A 197 -5.97 16.98 16.14
C ARG A 197 -6.92 18.18 16.01
N GLU A 198 -7.55 18.33 14.85
CA GLU A 198 -8.53 19.39 14.60
C GLU A 198 -9.74 19.29 15.54
N THR A 199 -10.26 18.09 15.79
CA THR A 199 -11.34 17.88 16.78
C THR A 199 -10.95 18.38 18.16
N LYS A 200 -9.77 18.01 18.68
CA LYS A 200 -9.28 18.46 20.00
C LYS A 200 -9.10 19.97 20.08
N GLN A 201 -8.66 20.58 18.98
CA GLN A 201 -8.54 22.04 18.88
C GLN A 201 -9.91 22.72 18.94
N LEU A 202 -10.91 22.19 18.23
CA LEU A 202 -12.29 22.70 18.28
C LEU A 202 -12.90 22.56 19.68
N ASP A 203 -12.67 21.43 20.35
CA ASP A 203 -13.17 21.22 21.72
C ASP A 203 -12.56 22.25 22.70
N PHE A 204 -11.27 22.54 22.56
CA PHE A 204 -10.59 23.58 23.34
C PHE A 204 -11.14 24.99 23.05
N GLU A 205 -11.37 25.33 21.78
CA GLU A 205 -11.96 26.61 21.38
C GLU A 205 -13.39 26.75 21.90
N ALA A 206 -14.21 25.70 21.81
CA ALA A 206 -15.57 25.68 22.32
C ALA A 206 -15.64 25.86 23.84
N LEU A 207 -14.74 25.20 24.60
CA LEU A 207 -14.63 25.40 26.06
C LEU A 207 -14.22 26.85 26.40
N THR A 208 -13.31 27.42 25.61
CA THR A 208 -12.86 28.80 25.78
C THR A 208 -13.99 29.80 25.52
N ASP A 209 -14.75 29.60 24.45
CA ASP A 209 -15.92 30.43 24.11
C ASP A 209 -17.02 30.30 25.16
N TYR A 210 -17.25 29.09 25.69
CA TYR A 210 -18.21 28.86 26.76
C TYR A 210 -17.82 29.56 28.06
N LEU A 211 -16.54 29.51 28.44
CA LEU A 211 -16.00 30.28 29.56
C LEU A 211 -16.20 31.79 29.35
N ALA A 212 -15.85 32.30 28.16
CA ALA A 212 -16.00 33.72 27.84
C ALA A 212 -17.47 34.18 27.93
N LYS A 213 -18.40 33.35 27.45
CA LYS A 213 -19.84 33.60 27.57
C LYS A 213 -20.31 33.60 29.03
N SER A 214 -19.91 32.61 29.81
CA SER A 214 -20.25 32.53 31.25
C SER A 214 -19.68 33.72 32.03
N ALA A 215 -18.47 34.18 31.69
CA ALA A 215 -17.88 35.39 32.25
C ALA A 215 -18.67 36.66 31.87
N ALA A 216 -19.07 36.80 30.61
CA ALA A 216 -19.90 37.91 30.14
C ALA A 216 -21.29 37.92 30.80
N ASP A 217 -21.91 36.76 30.98
CA ASP A 217 -23.20 36.61 31.66
C ASP A 217 -23.09 36.98 33.15
N ARG A 218 -22.00 36.60 33.83
CA ARG A 218 -21.70 37.05 35.19
C ARG A 218 -21.53 38.57 35.23
N ASP A 219 -20.77 39.15 34.32
CA ASP A 219 -20.49 40.58 34.30
C ASP A 219 -21.75 41.42 33.97
N SER A 220 -22.61 40.92 33.08
CA SER A 220 -23.94 41.48 32.83
C SER A 220 -24.83 41.42 34.08
N LEU A 221 -24.89 40.24 34.73
CA LEU A 221 -25.64 40.07 35.95
C LEU A 221 -25.06 40.85 37.12
N ALA A 222 -23.76 41.17 37.16
CA ALA A 222 -23.11 41.98 38.18
C ALA A 222 -23.28 43.49 37.92
N SER A 223 -23.16 43.92 36.65
CA SER A 223 -23.32 45.32 36.19
C SER A 223 -24.77 45.79 36.11
N GLN A 224 -25.76 44.89 36.19
CA GLN A 224 -27.18 45.20 36.46
C GLN A 224 -27.40 45.75 37.89
N HIS A 225 -26.47 46.56 38.37
CA HIS A 225 -26.54 47.34 39.59
C HIS A 225 -26.58 48.81 39.16
N GLY A 226 -27.78 49.40 39.14
CA GLY A 226 -27.93 50.85 39.24
C GLY A 226 -28.08 51.70 37.97
N ALA A 227 -27.97 51.17 36.73
CA ALA A 227 -28.14 52.01 35.54
C ALA A 227 -28.84 51.27 34.40
N GLY A 228 -30.12 51.57 34.15
CA GLY A 228 -30.80 51.17 32.90
C GLY A 228 -32.19 50.54 33.01
N LEU A 229 -32.85 50.54 34.18
CA LEU A 229 -34.28 50.25 34.20
C LEU A 229 -35.04 51.48 33.66
N GLY A 230 -35.47 51.42 32.41
CA GLY A 230 -36.46 52.36 31.88
C GLY A 230 -37.70 52.42 32.79
N ALA A 231 -38.42 53.53 32.76
CA ALA A 231 -39.50 53.86 33.71
C ALA A 231 -40.57 52.76 33.90
N SER A 232 -40.71 51.83 32.95
CA SER A 232 -41.61 50.68 33.02
C SER A 232 -41.13 49.53 33.94
N GLY A 233 -39.82 49.36 34.15
CA GLY A 233 -39.28 48.33 35.03
C GLY A 233 -39.38 48.71 36.52
N PHE A 234 -39.35 50.00 36.82
CA PHE A 234 -39.34 50.51 38.19
C PHE A 234 -40.69 50.28 38.90
N LEU A 235 -41.79 50.42 38.15
CA LEU A 235 -43.14 50.15 38.64
C LEU A 235 -43.40 48.65 38.84
N ARG A 236 -42.84 47.80 37.97
CA ARG A 236 -42.89 46.35 38.15
C ARG A 236 -42.10 45.89 39.37
N SER A 237 -40.88 46.42 39.56
CA SER A 237 -40.06 46.11 40.74
C SER A 237 -40.74 46.48 42.06
N LYS A 238 -41.36 47.65 42.18
CA LYS A 238 -42.05 48.06 43.42
C LYS A 238 -43.37 47.32 43.68
N VAL A 239 -44.08 46.87 42.64
CA VAL A 239 -45.32 46.08 42.79
C VAL A 239 -45.02 44.61 43.10
N GLU A 240 -43.87 44.09 42.65
CA GLU A 240 -43.38 42.74 42.98
C GLU A 240 -42.62 42.68 44.32
N ASP A 241 -41.93 43.75 44.75
CA ASP A 241 -41.29 43.83 46.08
C ASP A 241 -42.33 43.70 47.23
N PHE A 242 -43.59 44.06 46.98
CA PHE A 242 -44.69 43.86 47.91
C PHE A 242 -45.17 42.40 48.03
N ARG A 243 -44.71 41.50 47.15
CA ARG A 243 -44.97 40.05 47.19
C ARG A 243 -43.90 39.25 47.95
N GLY A 244 -42.86 39.89 48.49
CA GLY A 244 -41.89 39.23 49.38
C GLY A 244 -40.99 38.19 48.70
N ILE A 245 -40.83 38.26 47.37
CA ILE A 245 -39.89 37.41 46.64
C ILE A 245 -38.54 38.14 46.58
N ASP A 246 -37.54 37.59 47.27
CA ASP A 246 -36.22 38.21 47.43
C ASP A 246 -35.37 38.09 46.15
N HIS A 247 -35.63 38.99 45.20
CA HIS A 247 -34.94 39.05 43.90
C HIS A 247 -33.44 39.35 44.02
N GLU A 248 -33.04 40.07 45.06
CA GLU A 248 -31.64 40.41 45.29
C GLU A 248 -30.85 39.19 45.79
N GLN A 249 -31.42 38.41 46.71
CA GLN A 249 -30.82 37.12 47.10
C GLN A 249 -30.76 36.13 45.94
N ALA A 250 -31.83 36.01 45.14
CA ALA A 250 -31.85 35.13 43.97
C ALA A 250 -30.79 35.51 42.92
N ARG A 251 -30.54 36.82 42.70
CA ARG A 251 -29.48 37.33 41.82
C ARG A 251 -28.08 37.02 42.38
N ARG A 252 -27.84 37.30 43.66
CA ARG A 252 -26.56 36.99 44.32
C ARG A 252 -26.24 35.49 44.28
N GLN A 253 -27.25 34.64 44.43
CA GLN A 253 -27.09 33.19 44.28
C GLN A 253 -26.74 32.78 42.84
N ARG A 254 -27.33 33.42 41.81
CA ARG A 254 -26.98 33.16 40.39
C ARG A 254 -25.56 33.61 40.06
N VAL A 255 -25.15 34.80 40.53
CA VAL A 255 -23.77 35.28 40.37
C VAL A 255 -22.78 34.33 41.03
N ARG A 256 -23.03 33.90 42.27
CA ARG A 256 -22.18 32.93 42.96
C ARG A 256 -22.11 31.57 42.25
N LYS A 257 -23.22 31.10 41.68
CA LYS A 257 -23.23 29.87 40.86
C LYS A 257 -22.36 30.03 39.61
N LEU A 258 -22.48 31.16 38.91
CA LEU A 258 -21.65 31.46 37.75
C LEU A 258 -20.17 31.61 38.12
N GLU A 259 -19.84 32.18 39.27
CA GLU A 259 -18.45 32.27 39.76
C GLU A 259 -17.83 30.87 39.97
N VAL A 260 -18.55 29.96 40.63
CA VAL A 260 -18.10 28.56 40.82
C VAL A 260 -17.98 27.84 39.47
N GLU A 261 -18.92 28.08 38.56
CA GLU A 261 -18.87 27.50 37.23
C GLU A 261 -17.70 28.04 36.40
N ILE A 262 -17.41 29.34 36.47
CA ILE A 262 -16.25 29.96 35.81
C ILE A 262 -14.94 29.39 36.37
N GLU A 263 -14.83 29.18 37.68
CA GLU A 263 -13.64 28.56 38.27
C GLU A 263 -13.43 27.14 37.76
N ARG A 264 -14.49 26.32 37.72
CA ARG A 264 -14.46 24.98 37.12
C ARG A 264 -14.05 25.03 35.64
N LEU A 265 -14.71 25.88 34.85
CA LEU A 265 -14.44 26.04 33.43
C LEU A 265 -13.01 26.53 33.17
N THR A 266 -12.47 27.39 34.03
CA THR A 266 -11.08 27.86 33.92
C THR A 266 -10.11 26.69 34.07
N GLY A 267 -10.32 25.82 35.06
CA GLY A 267 -9.53 24.60 35.23
C GLY A 267 -9.66 23.63 34.04
N GLU A 268 -10.87 23.47 33.51
CA GLU A 268 -11.13 22.62 32.33
C GLU A 268 -10.45 23.17 31.07
N VAL A 269 -10.52 24.48 30.83
CA VAL A 269 -9.83 25.15 29.72
C VAL A 269 -8.31 25.03 29.85
N GLU A 270 -7.74 25.19 31.05
CA GLU A 270 -6.30 24.99 31.27
C GLU A 270 -5.86 23.54 31.00
N SER A 271 -6.66 22.57 31.45
CA SER A 271 -6.39 21.15 31.20
C SER A 271 -6.50 20.82 29.70
N ALA A 272 -7.56 21.29 29.03
CA ALA A 272 -7.76 21.11 27.60
C ALA A 272 -6.64 21.77 26.80
N LYS A 273 -6.18 22.97 27.19
CA LYS A 273 -5.04 23.65 26.58
C LYS A 273 -3.78 22.79 26.62
N LYS A 274 -3.41 22.31 27.82
CA LYS A 274 -2.22 21.45 28.01
C LYS A 274 -2.32 20.17 27.18
N ALA A 275 -3.50 19.55 27.14
CA ALA A 275 -3.74 18.34 26.37
C ALA A 275 -3.57 18.58 24.85
N THR A 276 -4.11 19.69 24.35
CA THR A 276 -3.98 20.08 22.93
C THR A 276 -2.55 20.44 22.55
N GLU A 277 -1.84 21.21 23.39
CA GLU A 277 -0.41 21.54 23.17
C GLU A 277 0.46 20.28 23.15
N ALA A 278 0.26 19.35 24.09
CA ALA A 278 0.97 18.07 24.10
C ALA A 278 0.64 17.22 22.85
N PHE A 279 -0.63 17.20 22.43
CA PHE A 279 -1.07 16.47 21.24
C PHE A 279 -0.44 17.03 19.96
N ASP A 280 -0.31 18.35 19.87
CA ASP A 280 0.37 19.02 18.76
C ASP A 280 1.85 18.64 18.69
N GLU A 281 2.56 18.64 19.82
CA GLU A 281 3.96 18.22 19.87
C GLU A 281 4.13 16.76 19.42
N HIS A 282 3.22 15.87 19.87
CA HIS A 282 3.22 14.47 19.44
C HIS A 282 2.90 14.32 17.95
N THR A 283 1.96 15.10 17.42
CA THR A 283 1.60 15.05 16.00
C THR A 283 2.75 15.53 15.12
N VAL A 284 3.49 16.57 15.52
CA VAL A 284 4.70 17.00 14.80
C VAL A 284 5.76 15.90 14.75
N LYS A 285 5.98 15.19 15.85
CA LYS A 285 6.91 14.04 15.89
C LYS A 285 6.42 12.90 14.98
N GLU A 286 5.13 12.59 15.04
CA GLU A 286 4.52 11.54 14.23
C GLU A 286 4.61 11.83 12.73
N VAL A 287 4.40 13.08 12.31
CA VAL A 287 4.59 13.51 10.91
C VAL A 287 6.02 13.29 10.45
N ALA A 288 7.02 13.60 11.29
CA ALA A 288 8.42 13.37 10.96
C ALA A 288 8.75 11.88 10.84
N ASP A 289 8.22 11.05 11.74
CA ASP A 289 8.38 9.59 11.66
C ASP A 289 7.68 9.01 10.43
N PHE A 290 6.47 9.47 10.10
CA PHE A 290 5.74 9.10 8.90
C PHE A 290 6.56 9.40 7.64
N GLU A 291 7.12 10.61 7.50
CA GLU A 291 7.93 10.99 6.34
C GLU A 291 9.18 10.11 6.19
N ARG A 292 9.86 9.81 7.29
CA ARG A 292 11.03 8.93 7.30
C ARG A 292 10.66 7.49 6.90
N ILE A 293 9.60 6.94 7.47
CA ILE A 293 9.14 5.58 7.16
C ILE A 293 8.67 5.49 5.71
N LYS A 294 7.89 6.47 5.25
CA LYS A 294 7.45 6.59 3.85
C LYS A 294 8.63 6.60 2.89
N ALA A 295 9.67 7.38 3.17
CA ALA A 295 10.85 7.47 2.32
C ALA A 295 11.62 6.13 2.24
N ALA A 296 11.78 5.44 3.39
CA ALA A 296 12.41 4.13 3.42
C ALA A 296 11.57 3.09 2.65
N GLU A 297 10.25 3.07 2.87
CA GLU A 297 9.36 2.13 2.20
C GLU A 297 9.30 2.34 0.69
N PHE A 298 9.24 3.58 0.20
CA PHE A 298 9.30 3.84 -1.24
C PHE A 298 10.62 3.42 -1.86
N LYS A 299 11.74 3.61 -1.15
CA LYS A 299 13.05 3.15 -1.63
C LYS A 299 13.04 1.63 -1.80
N ASP A 300 12.49 0.91 -0.84
CA ASP A 300 12.43 -0.54 -0.88
C ASP A 300 11.48 -1.02 -2.00
N THR A 301 10.26 -0.49 -2.08
CA THR A 301 9.25 -0.97 -3.05
C THR A 301 9.60 -0.63 -4.49
N LEU A 302 10.17 0.56 -4.74
CA LEU A 302 10.67 0.93 -6.07
C LEU A 302 11.95 0.16 -6.41
N GLY A 303 12.80 -0.12 -5.42
CA GLY A 303 13.99 -0.96 -5.59
C GLY A 303 13.61 -2.38 -5.99
N GLU A 304 12.72 -3.03 -5.24
CA GLU A 304 12.21 -4.38 -5.54
C GLU A 304 11.55 -4.45 -6.92
N LEU A 305 10.83 -3.41 -7.34
CA LEU A 305 10.26 -3.34 -8.69
C LEU A 305 11.36 -3.24 -9.76
N ALA A 306 12.37 -2.39 -9.55
CA ALA A 306 13.48 -2.23 -10.48
C ALA A 306 14.28 -3.53 -10.61
N ASP A 307 14.59 -4.18 -9.48
CA ASP A 307 15.30 -5.46 -9.45
C ASP A 307 14.51 -6.55 -10.21
N ALA A 308 13.19 -6.63 -10.00
CA ALA A 308 12.34 -7.57 -10.75
C ALA A 308 12.35 -7.32 -12.27
N HIS A 309 12.41 -6.06 -12.69
CA HIS A 309 12.56 -5.71 -14.11
C HIS A 309 13.95 -6.06 -14.65
N VAL A 310 15.01 -5.79 -13.88
CA VAL A 310 16.38 -6.15 -14.24
C VAL A 310 16.50 -7.66 -14.42
N ASP A 311 16.03 -8.44 -13.45
CA ASP A 311 16.05 -9.90 -13.48
C ASP A 311 15.30 -10.46 -14.71
N PHE A 312 14.15 -9.87 -15.05
CA PHE A 312 13.39 -10.25 -16.25
C PHE A 312 14.19 -10.00 -17.54
N PHE A 313 14.77 -8.82 -17.70
CA PHE A 313 15.53 -8.49 -18.92
C PHE A 313 16.84 -9.27 -19.00
N GLN A 314 17.53 -9.47 -17.88
CA GLN A 314 18.71 -10.33 -17.77
C GLN A 314 18.37 -11.77 -18.22
N GLY A 315 17.32 -12.37 -17.67
CA GLY A 315 16.89 -13.72 -18.05
C GLY A 315 16.44 -13.82 -19.50
N THR A 316 15.86 -12.74 -20.05
CA THR A 316 15.53 -12.65 -21.48
C THR A 316 16.80 -12.69 -22.33
N ILE A 317 17.82 -11.88 -22.01
CA ILE A 317 19.11 -11.88 -22.72
C ILE A 317 19.72 -13.28 -22.70
N GLU A 318 19.83 -13.89 -21.52
CA GLU A 318 20.42 -15.23 -21.36
C GLU A 318 19.69 -16.30 -22.18
N THR A 319 18.36 -16.24 -22.21
CA THR A 319 17.52 -17.16 -23.00
C THR A 319 17.82 -17.03 -24.49
N TRP A 320 17.88 -15.81 -25.01
CA TRP A 320 18.07 -15.57 -26.45
C TRP A 320 19.53 -15.74 -26.90
N GLU A 321 20.52 -15.43 -26.05
CA GLU A 321 21.93 -15.72 -26.32
C GLU A 321 22.16 -17.24 -26.39
N THR A 322 21.62 -18.00 -25.43
CA THR A 322 21.69 -19.47 -25.45
C THR A 322 21.06 -20.04 -26.70
N PHE A 323 19.88 -19.54 -27.10
CA PHE A 323 19.23 -19.92 -28.35
C PHE A 323 20.12 -19.67 -29.57
N LEU A 324 20.71 -18.47 -29.68
CA LEU A 324 21.59 -18.13 -30.81
C LEU A 324 22.82 -19.03 -30.88
N GLU A 325 23.45 -19.32 -29.74
CA GLU A 325 24.58 -20.25 -29.67
C GLU A 325 24.18 -21.66 -30.10
N ASP A 326 23.05 -22.16 -29.62
CA ASP A 326 22.53 -23.47 -30.00
C ASP A 326 22.23 -23.54 -31.51
N MET A 327 21.71 -22.46 -32.11
CA MET A 327 21.47 -22.38 -33.55
C MET A 327 22.76 -22.39 -34.36
N GLN A 328 23.77 -21.63 -33.95
CA GLN A 328 25.08 -21.65 -34.60
C GLN A 328 25.73 -23.04 -34.51
N ARG A 329 25.68 -23.68 -33.33
CA ARG A 329 26.21 -25.05 -33.15
C ARG A 329 25.49 -26.07 -34.04
N GLN A 330 24.15 -25.97 -34.17
CA GLN A 330 23.38 -26.86 -35.04
C GLN A 330 23.68 -26.63 -36.53
N GLU A 331 23.83 -25.38 -36.97
CA GLU A 331 24.20 -25.06 -38.35
C GLU A 331 25.61 -25.56 -38.70
N ASP A 332 26.58 -25.35 -37.81
CA ASP A 332 27.95 -25.83 -38.01
C ASP A 332 28.02 -27.36 -38.07
N ALA A 333 27.23 -28.05 -37.23
CA ALA A 333 27.11 -29.51 -37.29
C ALA A 333 26.52 -29.98 -38.62
N ARG A 334 25.47 -29.32 -39.12
CA ARG A 334 24.88 -29.62 -40.44
C ARG A 334 25.88 -29.40 -41.57
N ARG A 335 26.66 -28.31 -41.53
CA ARG A 335 27.69 -28.01 -42.53
C ARG A 335 28.80 -29.06 -42.53
N LYS A 336 29.26 -29.49 -41.34
CA LYS A 336 30.26 -30.56 -41.21
C LYS A 336 29.76 -31.89 -41.78
N ALA A 337 28.53 -32.30 -41.44
CA ALA A 337 27.93 -33.53 -41.98
C ALA A 337 27.76 -33.49 -43.51
N ALA A 338 27.38 -32.34 -44.07
CA ALA A 338 27.33 -32.14 -45.52
C ALA A 338 28.70 -32.23 -46.19
N ALA A 339 29.75 -31.69 -45.55
CA ALA A 339 31.12 -31.79 -46.04
C ALA A 339 31.64 -33.24 -46.00
N GLU A 340 31.40 -33.97 -44.90
CA GLU A 340 31.80 -35.37 -44.74
C GLU A 340 31.10 -36.27 -45.76
N SER A 341 29.78 -36.16 -45.93
CA SER A 341 29.04 -36.94 -46.92
C SER A 341 29.49 -36.67 -48.37
N SER A 342 29.81 -35.41 -48.72
CA SER A 342 30.34 -35.09 -50.05
C SER A 342 31.76 -35.63 -50.28
N ALA A 343 32.59 -35.67 -49.23
CA ALA A 343 33.92 -36.27 -49.27
C ALA A 343 33.85 -37.80 -49.44
N GLU A 344 32.95 -38.47 -48.71
CA GLU A 344 32.70 -39.91 -48.84
C GLU A 344 32.17 -40.27 -50.24
N ALA A 345 31.22 -39.51 -50.77
CA ALA A 345 30.70 -39.70 -52.13
C ALA A 345 31.81 -39.57 -53.18
N SER A 346 32.69 -38.58 -53.04
CA SER A 346 33.83 -38.37 -53.93
C SER A 346 34.85 -39.51 -53.86
N GLN A 347 35.11 -40.05 -52.66
CA GLN A 347 36.00 -41.21 -52.47
C GLN A 347 35.42 -42.49 -53.08
N GLN A 348 34.11 -42.72 -52.92
CA GLN A 348 33.45 -43.88 -53.52
C GLN A 348 33.43 -43.80 -55.05
N GLN A 349 33.24 -42.60 -55.61
CA GLN A 349 33.27 -42.38 -57.06
C GLN A 349 34.67 -42.62 -57.64
N ALA A 350 35.72 -42.12 -56.97
CA ALA A 350 37.10 -42.38 -57.35
C ALA A 350 37.48 -43.87 -57.23
N ALA A 351 36.98 -44.58 -56.21
CA ALA A 351 37.19 -46.02 -56.05
C ALA A 351 36.49 -46.83 -57.16
N ALA A 352 35.28 -46.42 -57.56
CA ALA A 352 34.53 -47.05 -58.65
C ALA A 352 35.22 -46.86 -60.01
N GLU A 353 35.74 -45.66 -60.29
CA GLU A 353 36.50 -45.37 -61.52
C GLU A 353 37.79 -46.20 -61.61
N ASN A 354 38.53 -46.33 -60.50
CA ASN A 354 39.73 -47.17 -60.45
C ASN A 354 39.41 -48.66 -60.68
N ASN A 355 38.31 -49.17 -60.13
CA ASN A 355 37.90 -50.56 -60.34
C ASN A 355 37.50 -50.83 -61.80
N ASN A 356 36.83 -49.86 -62.44
CA ASN A 356 36.41 -49.99 -63.84
C ASN A 356 37.62 -49.95 -64.80
N ASN A 357 38.62 -49.11 -64.51
CA ASN A 357 39.88 -49.09 -65.27
C ASN A 357 40.70 -50.39 -65.11
N ASN A 358 40.73 -50.98 -63.91
CA ASN A 358 41.37 -52.27 -63.68
C ASN A 358 40.67 -53.42 -64.43
N ASN A 359 39.33 -53.42 -64.48
CA ASN A 359 38.60 -54.43 -65.24
C ASN A 359 38.79 -54.29 -66.76
N ASN A 360 38.84 -53.07 -67.29
CA ASN A 360 39.11 -52.85 -68.72
C ASN A 360 40.54 -53.22 -69.13
N THR A 361 41.53 -52.96 -68.27
CA THR A 361 42.92 -53.40 -68.52
C THR A 361 43.08 -54.91 -68.43
N ALA A 362 42.41 -55.57 -67.48
CA ALA A 362 42.39 -57.04 -67.39
C ALA A 362 41.68 -57.68 -68.61
N ALA A 363 40.57 -57.11 -69.07
CA ALA A 363 39.88 -57.56 -70.28
C ALA A 363 40.75 -57.39 -71.54
N ALA A 364 41.43 -56.25 -71.70
CA ALA A 364 42.36 -56.01 -72.80
C ALA A 364 43.56 -56.97 -72.79
N ALA A 365 44.13 -57.26 -71.61
CA ALA A 365 45.20 -58.23 -71.46
C ALA A 365 44.76 -59.67 -71.81
N SER A 366 43.52 -60.06 -71.45
CA SER A 366 42.95 -61.36 -71.80
C SER A 366 42.68 -61.53 -73.31
N ALA A 367 42.28 -60.45 -73.99
CA ALA A 367 42.06 -60.45 -75.43
C ALA A 367 43.37 -60.54 -76.23
N ALA A 368 44.45 -59.93 -75.74
CA ALA A 368 45.78 -60.01 -76.35
C ALA A 368 46.45 -61.38 -76.18
N ALA A 369 46.05 -62.18 -75.19
CA ALA A 369 46.55 -63.54 -74.99
C ALA A 369 45.83 -64.61 -75.83
N ALA A 370 44.73 -64.25 -76.50
CA ALA A 370 43.90 -65.15 -77.32
C ALA A 370 44.12 -65.00 -78.83
N SER A 371 45.02 -64.10 -79.26
CA SER A 371 45.56 -64.00 -80.63
C SER A 371 46.96 -64.58 -80.69
#